data_AF-A0A3P8V0P1-F1
#
_entry.id   AF-A0A3P8V0P1-F1
#
_cell.length_a   1.000
_cell.length_b   1.000
_cell.length_c   1.000
_cell.angle_alpha   90.00
_cell.angle_beta   90.00
_cell.angle_gamma   90.00
#
_symmetry.space_group_name_H-M   'P 1'
#
loop_
_entity.id
_entity.type
_entity.pdbx_description
1 polymer ?
#
loop_
_entity_poly.entity_id
_entity_poly.type
_entity_poly.pdbx_seq_one_letter_code
_entity_poly.pdbx_strand_id
1 'polypeptide(L)'
;MAFPGYGGMPGMPQQGMPGGQMGGHIPCPMGGAPPHGGYGGGYPGAYGASPAANDPMWGYFTAIAGQDGEVDADELQRCLTQSGFSGNYTPFSLDTCRIMIAMLDRDYTGKMGFNEFKELFAALNGWKQNFMMFDHDRSGTVEPHEMNQAINAMGYRVSPNALNIIIKRYSKGGRICFDDYVACCVKLRSLTDHFKRRDTMQQGTATFQYDDFIQCAMSI
;
A
#
# COMPACT_ATOMS: atom_id res chain seq x y z
N MET A 1 44.51 -34.29 -1.73
CA MET A 1 43.57 -34.80 -2.75
C MET A 1 43.17 -33.62 -3.61
N ALA A 2 43.67 -33.60 -4.83
CA ALA A 2 43.52 -32.52 -5.81
C ALA A 2 42.70 -33.07 -6.99
N PHE A 3 41.84 -32.24 -7.58
CA PHE A 3 41.15 -32.48 -8.85
C PHE A 3 40.88 -31.13 -9.55
N PRO A 4 40.81 -31.11 -10.91
CA PRO A 4 41.70 -30.28 -11.72
C PRO A 4 40.99 -29.24 -12.59
N GLY A 5 41.78 -28.28 -13.07
CA GLY A 5 41.37 -27.28 -14.05
C GLY A 5 41.27 -27.80 -15.49
N TYR A 6 40.69 -26.95 -16.35
CA TYR A 6 40.73 -27.05 -17.80
C TYR A 6 41.01 -25.65 -18.38
N GLY A 7 42.18 -25.48 -19.00
CA GLY A 7 42.37 -24.57 -20.15
C GLY A 7 42.02 -25.33 -21.44
N GLY A 8 41.89 -24.77 -22.65
CA GLY A 8 42.00 -23.41 -23.17
C GLY A 8 42.01 -23.48 -24.71
N MET A 9 41.51 -22.42 -25.37
CA MET A 9 41.82 -21.94 -26.75
C MET A 9 41.42 -22.78 -27.99
N PRO A 10 41.52 -22.26 -29.26
CA PRO A 10 41.59 -20.86 -29.79
C PRO A 10 40.81 -20.59 -31.13
N GLY A 11 40.69 -19.30 -31.51
CA GLY A 11 40.68 -18.76 -32.91
C GLY A 11 39.44 -19.04 -33.79
N MET A 12 39.01 -18.23 -34.78
CA MET A 12 39.62 -17.14 -35.57
C MET A 12 38.47 -16.46 -36.41
N PRO A 13 38.70 -15.55 -37.38
CA PRO A 13 38.07 -14.22 -37.47
C PRO A 13 37.11 -14.03 -38.66
N GLN A 14 36.63 -12.79 -38.92
CA GLN A 14 36.79 -12.08 -40.22
C GLN A 14 35.62 -11.14 -40.64
N GLN A 15 35.98 -9.88 -40.96
CA GLN A 15 35.42 -8.90 -41.95
C GLN A 15 33.96 -8.40 -41.79
N GLY A 16 33.59 -7.15 -42.14
CA GLY A 16 34.25 -6.00 -42.77
C GLY A 16 33.27 -4.83 -42.94
N MET A 17 33.79 -3.59 -43.05
CA MET A 17 33.14 -2.33 -43.49
C MET A 17 32.62 -2.42 -44.96
N PRO A 18 31.94 -1.42 -45.61
CA PRO A 18 31.84 0.04 -45.35
C PRO A 18 30.52 0.79 -45.71
N GLY A 19 30.41 2.05 -45.22
CA GLY A 19 30.09 3.30 -45.98
C GLY A 19 28.74 3.55 -46.70
N GLY A 20 28.24 4.80 -46.63
CA GLY A 20 27.42 5.40 -47.70
C GLY A 20 26.27 6.34 -47.28
N GLN A 21 26.35 7.62 -47.68
CA GLN A 21 25.40 8.73 -47.44
C GLN A 21 24.23 8.82 -48.45
N MET A 22 23.30 9.75 -48.15
CA MET A 22 22.27 10.44 -48.99
C MET A 22 20.83 10.03 -48.67
N GLY A 23 19.83 10.90 -48.57
CA GLY A 23 19.69 12.35 -48.73
C GLY A 23 18.22 12.71 -48.44
N GLY A 24 17.88 14.01 -48.34
CA GLY A 24 16.48 14.44 -48.28
C GLY A 24 16.22 15.74 -47.51
N HIS A 25 16.49 16.88 -48.15
CA HIS A 25 15.92 18.19 -47.81
C HIS A 25 14.50 18.30 -48.37
N ILE A 26 13.53 18.75 -47.57
CA ILE A 26 12.32 19.47 -48.04
C ILE A 26 11.97 20.56 -47.01
N PRO A 27 11.67 21.82 -47.41
CA PRO A 27 11.66 22.98 -46.53
C PRO A 27 10.27 23.37 -45.99
N CYS A 28 10.24 24.01 -44.81
CA CYS A 28 9.06 24.69 -44.27
C CYS A 28 8.93 26.09 -44.91
N PRO A 29 7.73 26.52 -45.36
CA PRO A 29 7.51 27.90 -45.74
C PRO A 29 6.98 28.73 -44.55
N MET A 30 7.67 29.84 -44.29
CA MET A 30 7.17 30.96 -43.50
C MET A 30 6.15 31.78 -44.31
N GLY A 31 5.15 32.35 -43.62
CA GLY A 31 4.53 33.61 -44.04
C GLY A 31 3.04 33.75 -43.73
N GLY A 32 2.70 34.73 -42.88
CA GLY A 32 1.35 35.32 -42.85
C GLY A 32 0.87 35.84 -41.48
N ALA A 33 1.14 37.11 -41.16
CA ALA A 33 0.32 37.93 -40.24
C ALA A 33 -0.93 38.43 -41.02
N PRO A 34 -2.06 38.89 -40.40
CA PRO A 34 -2.17 40.06 -39.48
C PRO A 34 -3.38 39.96 -38.48
N PRO A 35 -3.99 41.05 -37.93
CA PRO A 35 -3.47 42.17 -37.16
C PRO A 35 -4.08 42.27 -35.72
N HIS A 36 -3.58 43.28 -35.02
CA HIS A 36 -3.78 43.72 -33.63
C HIS A 36 -5.24 43.99 -33.17
N GLY A 37 -5.52 43.73 -31.88
CA GLY A 37 -6.65 44.36 -31.17
C GLY A 37 -7.06 43.71 -29.84
N GLY A 38 -6.65 44.28 -28.69
CA GLY A 38 -7.59 44.52 -27.58
C GLY A 38 -7.47 43.72 -26.27
N TYR A 39 -6.88 44.37 -25.26
CA TYR A 39 -7.31 44.48 -23.84
C TYR A 39 -7.95 43.28 -23.09
N GLY A 40 -7.28 42.90 -21.99
CA GLY A 40 -7.94 42.72 -20.68
C GLY A 40 -8.22 41.29 -20.22
N GLY A 41 -7.71 40.93 -19.04
CA GLY A 41 -8.19 39.80 -18.25
C GLY A 41 -7.07 38.93 -17.69
N GLY A 42 -6.71 39.13 -16.43
CA GLY A 42 -5.76 38.30 -15.71
C GLY A 42 -6.23 36.84 -15.63
N TYR A 43 -5.39 35.93 -16.09
CA TYR A 43 -5.53 34.50 -15.81
C TYR A 43 -4.98 34.24 -14.41
N PRO A 44 -5.76 33.65 -13.48
CA PRO A 44 -5.16 33.06 -12.29
C PRO A 44 -4.34 31.85 -12.73
N GLY A 45 -3.18 31.69 -12.10
CA GLY A 45 -2.16 30.71 -12.46
C GLY A 45 -2.72 29.30 -12.67
N ALA A 46 -2.29 28.73 -13.79
CA ALA A 46 -2.32 27.30 -14.01
C ALA A 46 -1.36 26.62 -13.01
N TYR A 47 -1.87 26.26 -11.84
CA TYR A 47 -1.37 25.09 -11.13
C TYR A 47 -1.99 23.91 -11.87
N GLY A 48 -1.17 23.17 -12.62
CA GLY A 48 -1.59 21.91 -13.20
C GLY A 48 -2.24 21.07 -12.11
N ALA A 49 -3.52 20.75 -12.28
CA ALA A 49 -4.20 19.84 -11.38
C ALA A 49 -3.42 18.51 -11.42
N SER A 50 -2.68 18.23 -10.35
CA SER A 50 -2.18 16.89 -10.10
C SER A 50 -3.36 15.93 -10.25
N PRO A 51 -3.21 14.77 -10.91
CA PRO A 51 -4.32 13.84 -11.14
C PRO A 51 -5.04 13.39 -9.85
N ALA A 52 -4.43 13.63 -8.68
CA ALA A 52 -5.03 13.49 -7.37
C ALA A 52 -6.21 14.45 -7.09
N ALA A 53 -6.20 15.69 -7.60
CA ALA A 53 -7.19 16.72 -7.25
C ALA A 53 -8.63 16.42 -7.72
N ASN A 54 -8.80 15.52 -8.70
CA ASN A 54 -10.10 15.07 -9.18
C ASN A 54 -10.65 13.86 -8.41
N ASP A 55 -9.89 13.29 -7.47
CA ASP A 55 -10.33 12.15 -6.67
C ASP A 55 -11.18 12.63 -5.48
N PRO A 56 -12.39 12.10 -5.27
CA PRO A 56 -13.19 12.43 -4.09
C PRO A 56 -12.46 12.20 -2.75
N MET A 57 -11.52 11.24 -2.70
CA MET A 57 -10.68 11.00 -1.52
C MET A 57 -9.64 12.09 -1.28
N TRP A 58 -9.28 12.88 -2.28
CA TRP A 58 -8.31 13.97 -2.13
C TRP A 58 -8.82 15.05 -1.18
N GLY A 59 -10.11 15.39 -1.25
CA GLY A 59 -10.71 16.34 -0.32
C GLY A 59 -10.60 15.87 1.14
N TYR A 60 -10.87 14.58 1.39
CA TYR A 60 -10.71 13.98 2.72
C TYR A 60 -9.26 13.98 3.17
N PHE A 61 -8.32 13.59 2.29
CA PHE A 61 -6.90 13.60 2.57
C PHE A 61 -6.39 15.00 2.91
N THR A 62 -6.70 16.01 2.11
CA THR A 62 -6.25 17.40 2.36
C THR A 62 -6.88 18.02 3.61
N ALA A 63 -8.03 17.52 4.07
CA ALA A 63 -8.66 18.02 5.29
C ALA A 63 -7.96 17.51 6.56
N ILE A 64 -7.19 16.43 6.45
CA ILE A 64 -6.55 15.74 7.58
C ILE A 64 -5.03 15.81 7.51
N ALA A 65 -4.46 15.94 6.32
CA ALA A 65 -3.02 16.01 6.11
C ALA A 65 -2.44 17.28 6.72
N GLY A 66 -1.27 17.12 7.31
CA GLY A 66 -0.49 18.20 7.89
C GLY A 66 0.01 19.20 6.85
N GLN A 67 0.72 20.21 7.34
CA GLN A 67 1.36 21.22 6.46
C GLN A 67 2.44 20.62 5.55
N ASP A 68 2.94 19.44 5.89
CA ASP A 68 3.89 18.65 5.11
C ASP A 68 3.24 17.87 3.96
N GLY A 69 1.89 17.83 3.90
CA GLY A 69 1.16 17.10 2.86
C GLY A 69 1.13 15.60 3.07
N GLU A 70 1.40 15.13 4.29
CA GLU A 70 1.33 13.73 4.71
C GLU A 70 0.36 13.59 5.90
N VAL A 71 -0.01 12.35 6.22
CA VAL A 71 -0.95 12.03 7.31
C VAL A 71 -0.23 11.22 8.38
N ASP A 72 -0.23 11.71 9.62
CA ASP A 72 0.26 10.96 10.78
C ASP A 72 -0.85 10.14 11.48
N ALA A 73 -0.48 9.38 12.52
CA ALA A 73 -1.41 8.51 13.22
C ALA A 73 -2.52 9.26 13.96
N ASP A 74 -2.23 10.46 14.48
CA ASP A 74 -3.19 11.30 15.18
C ASP A 74 -4.20 11.91 14.19
N GLU A 75 -3.72 12.37 13.04
CA GLU A 75 -4.50 12.88 11.92
C GLU A 75 -5.41 11.78 11.33
N LEU A 76 -4.87 10.57 11.13
CA LEU A 76 -5.64 9.41 10.68
C LEU A 76 -6.74 9.04 11.68
N GLN A 77 -6.43 9.00 12.98
CA GLN A 77 -7.42 8.69 14.01
C GLN A 77 -8.57 9.70 14.02
N ARG A 78 -8.25 11.00 13.94
CA ARG A 78 -9.24 12.07 13.84
C ARG A 78 -10.09 11.92 12.59
N CYS A 79 -9.47 11.63 11.44
CA CYS A 79 -10.18 11.39 10.18
C CYS A 79 -11.20 10.26 10.32
N LEU A 80 -10.75 9.09 10.79
CA LEU A 80 -11.61 7.90 10.89
C LEU A 80 -12.75 8.11 11.88
N THR A 81 -12.50 8.89 12.93
CA THR A 81 -13.51 9.27 13.92
C THR A 81 -14.52 10.27 13.35
N GLN A 82 -14.06 11.35 12.72
CA GLN A 82 -14.92 12.41 12.17
C GLN A 82 -15.75 11.94 10.97
N SER A 83 -15.19 11.06 10.14
CA SER A 83 -15.91 10.42 9.04
C SER A 83 -16.97 9.42 9.51
N GLY A 84 -17.02 9.11 10.80
CA GLY A 84 -17.91 8.09 11.35
C GLY A 84 -17.59 6.70 10.79
N PHE A 85 -16.33 6.43 10.42
CA PHE A 85 -15.94 5.17 9.80
C PHE A 85 -16.25 3.97 10.72
N SER A 86 -15.97 4.10 12.02
CA SER A 86 -16.36 3.08 13.01
C SER A 86 -17.88 2.98 13.17
N GLY A 87 -18.66 3.99 12.81
CA GLY A 87 -20.11 4.01 12.97
C GLY A 87 -20.49 3.83 14.44
N ASN A 88 -21.20 2.73 14.74
CA ASN A 88 -21.60 2.37 16.11
C ASN A 88 -20.51 1.60 16.88
N TYR A 89 -19.42 1.23 16.21
CA TYR A 89 -18.31 0.53 16.83
C TYR A 89 -17.40 1.47 17.60
N THR A 90 -16.57 0.90 18.48
CA THR A 90 -15.56 1.67 19.21
C THR A 90 -14.64 2.41 18.24
N PRO A 91 -14.29 3.68 18.53
CA PRO A 91 -13.28 4.40 17.76
C PRO A 91 -11.95 3.63 17.73
N PHE A 92 -11.18 3.83 16.66
CA PHE A 92 -9.85 3.22 16.56
C PHE A 92 -8.92 3.75 17.62
N SER A 93 -8.12 2.87 18.22
CA SER A 93 -7.04 3.29 19.10
C SER A 93 -5.89 3.89 18.29
N LEU A 94 -5.10 4.75 18.93
CA LEU A 94 -3.93 5.36 18.28
C LEU A 94 -2.92 4.30 17.84
N ASP A 95 -2.78 3.22 18.60
CA ASP A 95 -1.92 2.09 18.24
C ASP A 95 -2.42 1.40 16.97
N THR A 96 -3.74 1.22 16.80
CA THR A 96 -4.30 0.71 15.55
C THR A 96 -4.01 1.65 14.37
N CYS A 97 -4.12 2.97 14.56
CA CYS A 97 -3.77 3.93 13.52
C CYS A 97 -2.28 3.87 13.14
N ARG A 98 -1.38 3.68 14.11
CA ARG A 98 0.06 3.51 13.85
C ARG A 98 0.35 2.28 13.01
N ILE A 99 -0.23 1.12 13.37
CA ILE A 99 -0.01 -0.11 12.61
C ILE A 99 -0.64 -0.04 11.21
N MET A 100 -1.75 0.70 11.03
CA MET A 100 -2.34 0.96 9.72
C MET A 100 -1.41 1.74 8.80
N ILE A 101 -0.74 2.77 9.35
CA ILE A 101 0.26 3.56 8.61
C ILE A 101 1.46 2.66 8.28
N ALA A 102 2.02 1.99 9.29
CA ALA A 102 3.16 1.09 9.13
C ALA A 102 2.98 0.00 8.06
N MET A 103 1.75 -0.48 7.85
CA MET A 103 1.46 -1.46 6.79
C MET A 103 1.74 -0.94 5.38
N LEU A 104 1.52 0.36 5.15
CA LEU A 104 1.61 0.98 3.82
C LEU A 104 2.81 1.90 3.68
N ASP A 105 3.41 2.31 4.78
CA ASP A 105 4.63 3.09 4.87
C ASP A 105 5.81 2.29 4.30
N ARG A 106 6.13 2.52 3.02
CA ARG A 106 7.19 1.80 2.31
C ARG A 106 8.56 2.39 2.56
N ASP A 107 8.63 3.65 2.96
CA ASP A 107 9.86 4.42 3.16
C ASP A 107 10.22 4.62 4.65
N TYR A 108 9.40 4.08 5.56
CA TYR A 108 9.56 4.13 7.01
C TYR A 108 9.58 5.56 7.54
N THR A 109 8.84 6.46 6.89
CA THR A 109 8.70 7.86 7.32
C THR A 109 7.83 8.00 8.56
N GLY A 110 7.04 6.96 8.88
CA GLY A 110 6.02 6.97 9.93
C GLY A 110 4.78 7.77 9.54
N LYS A 111 4.67 8.17 8.27
CA LYS A 111 3.60 9.01 7.73
C LYS A 111 3.05 8.40 6.45
N MET A 112 1.90 8.91 6.02
CA MET A 112 1.15 8.36 4.89
C MET A 112 0.88 9.42 3.83
N GLY A 113 1.33 9.16 2.61
CA GLY A 113 0.98 9.97 1.44
C GLY A 113 -0.41 9.64 0.87
N PHE A 114 -0.87 10.42 -0.11
CA PHE A 114 -2.22 10.26 -0.66
C PHE A 114 -2.50 8.90 -1.31
N ASN A 115 -1.53 8.36 -2.05
CA ASN A 115 -1.72 7.06 -2.72
C ASN A 115 -1.86 5.93 -1.70
N GLU A 116 -1.07 5.96 -0.63
CA GLU A 116 -1.16 5.02 0.49
C GLU A 116 -2.48 5.20 1.25
N PHE A 117 -2.92 6.44 1.46
CA PHE A 117 -4.22 6.72 2.06
C PHE A 117 -5.38 6.09 1.28
N LYS A 118 -5.36 6.16 -0.05
CA LYS A 118 -6.36 5.49 -0.90
C LYS A 118 -6.32 3.97 -0.74
N GLU A 119 -5.11 3.39 -0.76
CA GLU A 119 -4.93 1.94 -0.55
C GLU A 119 -5.43 1.51 0.84
N LEU A 120 -5.18 2.30 1.88
CA LEU A 120 -5.66 2.05 3.24
C LEU A 120 -7.18 2.10 3.28
N PHE A 121 -7.78 3.16 2.74
CA PHE A 121 -9.22 3.37 2.82
C PHE A 121 -9.99 2.26 2.08
N ALA A 122 -9.49 1.80 0.93
CA ALA A 122 -10.05 0.64 0.23
C ALA A 122 -9.96 -0.64 1.08
N ALA A 123 -8.82 -0.88 1.72
CA ALA A 123 -8.62 -2.06 2.57
C ALA A 123 -9.51 -2.04 3.82
N LEU A 124 -9.58 -0.89 4.50
CA LEU A 124 -10.44 -0.69 5.67
C LEU A 124 -11.90 -0.97 5.33
N ASN A 125 -12.39 -0.50 4.18
CA ASN A 125 -13.75 -0.79 3.74
C ASN A 125 -13.99 -2.28 3.52
N GLY A 126 -13.02 -2.99 2.90
CA GLY A 126 -13.10 -4.43 2.73
C GLY A 126 -13.16 -5.19 4.06
N TRP A 127 -12.32 -4.82 5.03
CA TRP A 127 -12.33 -5.42 6.37
C TRP A 127 -13.62 -5.09 7.14
N LYS A 128 -14.12 -3.86 7.02
CA LYS A 128 -15.40 -3.48 7.63
C LYS A 128 -16.56 -4.29 7.07
N GLN A 129 -16.64 -4.44 5.75
CA GLN A 129 -17.67 -5.27 5.12
C GLN A 129 -17.57 -6.74 5.55
N ASN A 130 -16.35 -7.27 5.62
CA ASN A 130 -16.11 -8.63 6.11
C ASN A 130 -16.56 -8.77 7.57
N PHE A 131 -16.17 -7.85 8.45
CA PHE A 131 -16.60 -7.83 9.84
C PHE A 131 -18.12 -7.81 9.98
N MET A 132 -18.81 -6.91 9.26
CA MET A 132 -20.27 -6.80 9.27
C MET A 132 -20.98 -8.05 8.74
N MET A 133 -20.32 -8.85 7.89
CA MET A 133 -20.88 -10.11 7.41
C MET A 133 -20.92 -11.18 8.51
N PHE A 134 -20.01 -11.12 9.49
CA PHE A 134 -19.91 -12.10 10.57
C PHE A 134 -20.49 -11.58 11.90
N ASP A 135 -20.49 -10.27 12.15
CA ASP A 135 -21.16 -9.60 13.28
C ASP A 135 -22.70 -9.55 13.07
N HIS A 136 -23.33 -10.72 12.99
CA HIS A 136 -24.76 -10.87 12.66
C HIS A 136 -25.68 -10.20 13.68
N ASP A 137 -25.28 -10.21 14.96
CA ASP A 137 -26.04 -9.60 16.04
C ASP A 137 -25.77 -8.09 16.20
N ARG A 138 -24.83 -7.55 15.42
CA ARG A 138 -24.35 -6.16 15.51
C ARG A 138 -23.88 -5.82 16.92
N SER A 139 -23.30 -6.79 17.62
CA SER A 139 -22.69 -6.59 18.94
C SER A 139 -21.47 -5.67 18.89
N GLY A 140 -20.88 -5.49 17.71
CA GLY A 140 -19.60 -4.78 17.57
C GLY A 140 -18.41 -5.61 18.01
N THR A 141 -18.61 -6.92 18.13
CA THR A 141 -17.57 -7.88 18.45
C THR A 141 -17.70 -9.11 17.59
N VAL A 142 -16.58 -9.79 17.35
CA VAL A 142 -16.58 -11.14 16.77
C VAL A 142 -16.11 -12.17 17.78
N GLU A 143 -16.75 -13.33 17.74
CA GLU A 143 -16.40 -14.50 18.52
C GLU A 143 -15.25 -15.29 17.85
N PRO A 144 -14.52 -16.13 18.59
CA PRO A 144 -13.42 -16.94 18.05
C PRO A 144 -13.77 -17.74 16.79
N HIS A 145 -14.98 -18.27 16.71
CA HIS A 145 -15.43 -19.04 15.54
C HIS A 145 -15.66 -18.13 14.31
N GLU A 146 -16.23 -16.95 14.53
CA GLU A 146 -16.45 -15.93 13.48
C GLU A 146 -15.13 -15.38 12.95
N MET A 147 -14.14 -15.17 13.83
CA MET A 147 -12.79 -14.77 13.42
C MET A 147 -12.16 -15.78 12.45
N ASN A 148 -12.38 -17.08 12.67
CA ASN A 148 -11.91 -18.13 11.77
C ASN A 148 -12.55 -18.00 10.37
N GLN A 149 -13.87 -17.82 10.33
CA GLN A 149 -14.59 -17.65 9.08
C GLN A 149 -14.18 -16.38 8.34
N ALA A 150 -14.00 -15.27 9.07
CA ALA A 150 -13.55 -13.99 8.55
C ALA A 150 -12.17 -14.07 7.87
N ILE A 151 -11.20 -14.67 8.56
CA ILE A 151 -9.83 -14.84 8.03
C ILE A 151 -9.84 -15.72 6.76
N ASN A 152 -10.62 -16.80 6.75
CA ASN A 152 -10.76 -17.66 5.56
C ASN A 152 -11.47 -16.94 4.41
N ALA A 153 -12.49 -16.13 4.69
CA ALA A 153 -13.20 -15.34 3.69
C ALA A 153 -12.32 -14.28 3.03
N MET A 154 -11.31 -13.77 3.75
CA MET A 154 -10.27 -12.91 3.20
C MET A 154 -9.19 -13.67 2.40
N GLY A 155 -9.27 -15.00 2.32
CA GLY A 155 -8.36 -15.85 1.54
C GLY A 155 -7.10 -16.30 2.29
N TYR A 156 -6.99 -16.03 3.58
CA TYR A 156 -5.85 -16.49 4.38
C TYR A 156 -6.04 -17.93 4.83
N ARG A 157 -5.03 -18.77 4.59
CA ARG A 157 -4.99 -20.16 5.05
C ARG A 157 -4.06 -20.29 6.24
N VAL A 158 -4.59 -20.05 7.43
CA VAL A 158 -3.83 -20.10 8.68
C VAL A 158 -4.09 -21.44 9.37
N SER A 159 -3.05 -22.06 9.93
CA SER A 159 -3.22 -23.31 10.68
C SER A 159 -4.08 -23.08 11.93
N PRO A 160 -4.85 -24.08 12.40
CA PRO A 160 -5.68 -23.93 13.60
C PRO A 160 -4.89 -23.49 14.84
N ASN A 161 -3.64 -23.95 14.96
CA ASN A 161 -2.75 -23.57 16.07
C ASN A 161 -2.38 -22.08 16.02
N ALA A 162 -1.96 -21.58 14.86
CA ALA A 162 -1.62 -20.18 14.68
C ALA A 162 -2.86 -19.28 14.88
N LEU A 163 -4.01 -19.70 14.35
CA LEU A 163 -5.27 -18.98 14.52
C LEU A 163 -5.68 -18.87 15.99
N ASN A 164 -5.55 -19.95 16.77
CA ASN A 164 -5.84 -19.91 18.21
C ASN A 164 -4.94 -18.92 18.97
N ILE A 165 -3.67 -18.79 18.57
CA ILE A 165 -2.75 -17.80 19.14
C ILE A 165 -3.21 -16.38 18.79
N ILE A 166 -3.56 -16.15 17.52
CA ILE A 166 -4.09 -14.85 17.04
C ILE A 166 -5.34 -14.47 17.83
N ILE A 167 -6.33 -15.37 17.92
CA ILE A 167 -7.57 -15.11 18.65
C ILE A 167 -7.27 -14.76 20.11
N LYS A 168 -6.43 -15.53 20.80
CA LYS A 168 -6.08 -15.24 22.20
C LYS A 168 -5.35 -13.90 22.37
N ARG A 169 -4.58 -13.47 21.38
CA ARG A 169 -3.82 -12.21 21.42
C ARG A 169 -4.69 -10.97 21.30
N TYR A 170 -5.80 -11.06 20.56
CA TYR A 170 -6.71 -9.94 20.27
C TYR A 170 -8.05 -10.03 21.02
N SER A 171 -8.36 -11.19 21.63
CA SER A 171 -9.58 -11.35 22.41
C SER A 171 -9.48 -10.66 23.77
N LYS A 172 -10.49 -9.85 24.09
CA LYS A 172 -10.71 -9.23 25.39
C LYS A 172 -12.04 -9.76 25.95
N GLY A 173 -11.98 -10.52 27.03
CA GLY A 173 -13.18 -11.12 27.63
C GLY A 173 -13.90 -12.15 26.74
N GLY A 174 -13.17 -12.85 25.85
CA GLY A 174 -13.73 -13.87 24.96
C GLY A 174 -14.29 -13.33 23.64
N ARG A 175 -14.25 -12.01 23.44
CA ARG A 175 -14.74 -11.31 22.24
C ARG A 175 -13.63 -10.45 21.63
N ILE A 176 -13.67 -10.19 20.34
CA ILE A 176 -12.71 -9.34 19.63
C ILE A 176 -13.46 -8.11 19.13
N CYS A 177 -13.13 -6.93 19.62
CA CYS A 177 -13.76 -5.68 19.18
C CYS A 177 -13.33 -5.33 17.74
N PHE A 178 -14.11 -4.48 17.07
CA PHE A 178 -13.78 -4.02 15.71
C PHE A 178 -12.35 -3.45 15.58
N ASP A 179 -11.89 -2.66 16.56
CA ASP A 179 -10.52 -2.12 16.59
C ASP A 179 -9.46 -3.24 16.59
N ASP A 180 -9.60 -4.23 17.48
CA ASP A 180 -8.68 -5.37 17.59
C ASP A 180 -8.75 -6.29 16.35
N TYR A 181 -9.94 -6.43 15.74
CA TYR A 181 -10.11 -7.17 14.49
C TYR A 181 -9.35 -6.50 13.34
N VAL A 182 -9.52 -5.17 13.18
CA VAL A 182 -8.81 -4.43 12.13
C VAL A 182 -7.31 -4.46 12.37
N ALA A 183 -6.87 -4.29 13.62
CA ALA A 183 -5.45 -4.41 13.99
C ALA A 183 -4.88 -5.78 13.57
N CYS A 184 -5.61 -6.86 13.85
CA CYS A 184 -5.23 -8.19 13.41
C CYS A 184 -5.13 -8.31 11.89
N CYS A 185 -6.10 -7.78 11.14
CA CYS A 185 -6.13 -7.83 9.68
C CYS A 185 -4.95 -7.07 9.05
N VAL A 186 -4.63 -5.89 9.59
CA VAL A 186 -3.48 -5.07 9.19
C VAL A 186 -2.18 -5.85 9.38
N LYS A 187 -1.97 -6.43 10.58
CA LYS A 187 -0.75 -7.22 10.85
C LYS A 187 -0.66 -8.46 9.97
N LEU A 188 -1.78 -9.18 9.80
CA LEU A 188 -1.83 -10.39 8.98
C LEU A 188 -1.50 -10.08 7.51
N ARG A 189 -2.07 -8.99 6.96
CA ARG A 189 -1.77 -8.53 5.60
C ARG A 189 -0.30 -8.18 5.44
N SER A 190 0.23 -7.34 6.32
CA SER A 190 1.63 -6.89 6.30
C SER A 190 2.61 -8.06 6.33
N LEU A 191 2.45 -8.97 7.31
CA LEU A 191 3.30 -10.16 7.43
C LEU A 191 3.18 -11.08 6.21
N THR A 192 1.96 -11.24 5.66
CA THR A 192 1.73 -12.04 4.44
C THR A 192 2.44 -11.42 3.23
N ASP A 193 2.39 -10.10 3.09
CA ASP A 193 3.04 -9.39 1.99
C ASP A 193 4.57 -9.49 2.10
N HIS A 194 5.14 -9.33 3.31
CA HIS A 194 6.56 -9.55 3.55
C HIS A 194 7.00 -11.00 3.28
N PHE A 195 6.15 -11.97 3.62
CA PHE A 195 6.40 -13.39 3.33
C PHE A 195 6.38 -13.65 1.81
N LYS A 196 5.33 -13.21 1.12
CA LYS A 196 5.17 -13.40 -0.34
C LYS A 196 6.27 -12.75 -1.16
N ARG A 197 6.80 -11.60 -0.74
CA ARG A 197 7.93 -10.94 -1.41
C ARG A 197 9.21 -11.80 -1.38
N ARG A 198 9.36 -12.68 -0.38
CA ARG A 198 10.52 -13.58 -0.23
C ARG A 198 10.26 -14.99 -0.75
N ASP A 199 9.03 -15.47 -0.69
CA ASP A 199 8.61 -16.74 -1.32
C ASP A 199 8.40 -16.57 -2.83
N THR A 200 9.48 -16.22 -3.55
CA THR A 200 9.45 -16.00 -4.99
C THR A 200 9.08 -17.24 -5.79
N MET A 201 9.30 -18.43 -5.21
CA MET A 201 8.98 -19.73 -5.80
C MET A 201 7.60 -20.26 -5.41
N GLN A 202 6.85 -19.54 -4.55
CA GLN A 202 5.52 -19.92 -4.05
C GLN A 202 5.46 -21.32 -3.44
N GLN A 203 6.51 -21.70 -2.71
CA GLN A 203 6.63 -23.03 -2.09
C GLN A 203 6.03 -23.07 -0.68
N GLY A 204 5.55 -21.94 -0.17
CA GLY A 204 5.09 -21.82 1.21
C GLY A 204 6.24 -21.79 2.22
N THR A 205 7.46 -21.47 1.77
CA THR A 205 8.63 -21.29 2.63
C THR A 205 9.41 -20.06 2.19
N ALA A 206 9.95 -19.31 3.16
CA ALA A 206 10.77 -18.12 2.91
C ALA A 206 11.97 -18.12 3.85
N THR A 207 13.15 -17.76 3.32
CA THR A 207 14.38 -17.63 4.11
C THR A 207 14.56 -16.16 4.50
N PHE A 208 14.80 -15.92 5.79
CA PHE A 208 15.07 -14.58 6.32
C PHE A 208 16.45 -14.53 6.95
N GLN A 209 17.18 -13.44 6.70
CA GLN A 209 18.30 -13.06 7.56
C GLN A 209 17.74 -12.54 8.89
N TYR A 210 18.50 -12.66 9.98
CA TYR A 210 18.00 -12.27 11.31
C TYR A 210 17.56 -10.80 11.36
N ASP A 211 18.41 -9.88 10.92
CA ASP A 211 18.09 -8.44 10.93
C ASP A 211 16.88 -8.12 10.05
N ASP A 212 16.77 -8.80 8.91
CA ASP A 212 15.67 -8.66 7.97
C ASP A 212 14.33 -9.18 8.56
N PHE A 213 14.39 -10.28 9.32
CA PHE A 213 13.26 -10.77 10.09
C PHE A 213 12.84 -9.77 11.18
N ILE A 214 13.79 -9.23 11.94
CA ILE A 214 13.51 -8.24 12.98
C ILE A 214 12.89 -6.99 12.35
N GLN A 215 13.42 -6.49 11.24
CA GLN A 215 12.86 -5.34 10.55
C GLN A 215 11.42 -5.60 10.10
N CYS A 216 11.15 -6.75 9.45
CA CYS A 216 9.79 -7.10 9.02
C CYS A 216 8.79 -7.28 10.17
N ALA A 217 9.24 -7.84 11.31
CA ALA A 217 8.36 -8.14 12.42
C ALA A 217 8.09 -6.91 13.32
N MET A 218 9.08 -6.03 13.47
CA MET A 218 9.03 -4.89 14.39
C MET A 218 8.59 -3.59 13.71
N SER A 219 8.63 -3.51 12.38
CA SER A 219 8.11 -2.34 11.67
C SER A 219 6.59 -2.25 11.70
N ILE A 220 5.88 -3.28 12.18
CA ILE A 220 4.40 -3.39 12.16
C ILE A 220 3.81 -3.28 13.57
#